data_AF-A0A2N1R4L3-F1
#
_entry.id   AF-A0A2N1R4L3-F1
#
_cell.length_a   1.000
_cell.length_b   1.000
_cell.length_c   1.000
_cell.angle_alpha   90.00
_cell.angle_beta   90.00
_cell.angle_gamma   90.00
#
_symmetry.space_group_name_H-M   'P 1'
#
loop_
_entity.id
_entity.type
_entity.pdbx_description
1 polymer ?
#
loop_
_entity_poly.entity_id
_entity_poly.type
_entity_poly.pdbx_seq_one_letter_code
_entity_poly.pdbx_strand_id
1 'polypeptide(L)'
;DLGGLFLVRGAETGYRSWLKPRGPYDGFLLSTANWLAPQLAAIAAGTRTGDLDRQVDAAVAGAFDLVPGYPTGNAFGNSAKLMDQVMAFGDGAARAPGPFSRDGRPFPRELVQRAVDLAAAEGLLTAKGYMKS
;
A
#
# COMPACT_ATOMS: atom_id res chain seq x y z
N ASP A 1 11.17 29.65 -0.84
CA ASP A 1 12.02 29.01 0.17
C ASP A 1 11.31 29.12 1.51
N LEU A 2 11.14 28.01 2.23
CA LEU A 2 10.46 27.96 3.53
C LEU A 2 11.45 27.94 4.71
N GLY A 3 12.70 28.34 4.49
CA GLY A 3 13.66 28.55 5.57
C GLY A 3 14.20 27.25 6.17
N GLY A 4 14.49 26.25 5.34
CA GLY A 4 15.03 24.96 5.79
C GLY A 4 13.98 23.98 6.34
N LEU A 5 12.68 24.30 6.24
CA LEU A 5 11.61 23.35 6.57
C LEU A 5 11.58 22.18 5.58
N PHE A 6 11.49 20.97 6.14
CA PHE A 6 11.27 19.74 5.40
C PHE A 6 9.78 19.44 5.29
N LEU A 7 9.20 19.57 4.10
CA LEU A 7 7.78 19.38 3.88
C LEU A 7 7.46 17.94 3.49
N VAL A 8 6.56 17.30 4.23
CA VAL A 8 6.02 15.97 3.89
C VAL A 8 4.55 16.03 3.50
N ARG A 9 4.16 15.28 2.47
CA ARG A 9 2.75 15.08 2.10
C ARG A 9 2.21 13.80 2.73
N GLY A 10 1.07 13.91 3.39
CA GLY A 10 0.34 12.79 4.00
C GLY A 10 -0.83 12.26 3.16
N ALA A 11 -0.92 12.69 1.90
CA ALA A 11 -1.94 12.22 0.98
C ALA A 11 -1.37 11.14 0.07
N GLU A 12 -2.20 10.14 -0.20
CA GLU A 12 -1.88 8.99 -1.04
C GLU A 12 -1.99 9.37 -2.53
N THR A 13 -1.42 8.52 -3.39
CA THR A 13 -1.37 8.58 -4.87
C THR A 13 -0.63 9.77 -5.50
N GLY A 14 -0.32 9.65 -6.80
CA GLY A 14 0.32 10.70 -7.59
C GLY A 14 1.72 11.06 -7.11
N TYR A 15 2.42 10.14 -6.43
CA TYR A 15 3.61 10.44 -5.64
C TYR A 15 4.67 11.25 -6.42
N ARG A 16 5.00 10.85 -7.64
CA ARG A 16 6.03 11.52 -8.43
C ARG A 16 5.75 13.00 -8.73
N SER A 17 4.49 13.41 -8.88
CA SER A 17 4.14 14.81 -9.22
C SER A 17 4.25 15.75 -8.03
N TRP A 18 4.22 15.22 -6.80
CA TRP A 18 4.27 16.01 -5.57
C TRP A 18 5.68 16.16 -4.98
N LEU A 19 6.65 15.33 -5.39
CA LEU A 19 8.05 15.41 -4.96
C LEU A 19 8.83 16.52 -5.67
N LYS A 20 9.69 17.21 -4.92
CA LYS A 20 10.71 18.08 -5.49
C LYS A 20 11.63 17.30 -6.45
N PRO A 21 12.07 17.92 -7.56
CA PRO A 21 11.84 19.32 -7.94
C PRO A 21 10.51 19.59 -8.67
N ARG A 22 9.63 18.60 -8.87
CA ARG A 22 8.39 18.76 -9.66
C ARG A 22 7.23 19.33 -8.84
N GLY A 23 7.13 18.94 -7.58
CA GLY A 23 6.12 19.41 -6.64
C GLY A 23 6.73 20.10 -5.41
N PRO A 24 5.88 20.52 -4.45
CA PRO A 24 6.31 21.34 -3.32
C PRO A 24 6.91 20.54 -2.15
N TYR A 25 6.80 19.21 -2.13
CA TYR A 25 7.16 18.39 -0.98
C TYR A 25 8.55 17.74 -1.10
N ASP A 26 9.25 17.64 0.03
CA ASP A 26 10.55 16.95 0.16
C ASP A 26 10.39 15.43 0.34
N GLY A 27 9.22 14.97 0.79
CA GLY A 27 8.93 13.56 1.00
C GLY A 27 7.47 13.29 1.33
N PHE A 28 7.23 12.08 1.85
CA PHE A 28 5.89 11.64 2.22
C PHE A 28 5.83 11.00 3.60
N LEU A 29 4.63 11.06 4.20
CA LEU A 29 4.27 10.31 5.41
C LEU A 29 3.01 9.49 5.09
N LEU A 30 3.18 8.24 4.68
CA LEU A 30 2.12 7.45 4.03
C LEU A 30 1.78 6.21 4.83
N SER A 31 0.51 5.84 4.85
CA SER A 31 0.08 4.54 5.36
C SER A 31 0.46 3.42 4.39
N THR A 32 0.47 3.72 3.09
CA THR A 32 0.86 2.79 2.03
C THR A 32 2.34 2.40 2.07
N ALA A 33 3.19 3.21 2.70
CA ALA A 33 4.60 2.88 2.89
C ALA A 33 4.82 1.61 3.73
N ASN A 34 3.83 1.18 4.53
CA ASN A 34 3.92 -0.09 5.26
C ASN A 34 3.99 -1.30 4.33
N TRP A 35 3.37 -1.25 3.14
CA TRP A 35 3.27 -2.39 2.24
C TRP A 35 3.82 -2.12 0.82
N LEU A 36 4.16 -0.88 0.49
CA LEU A 36 4.73 -0.48 -0.81
C LEU A 36 6.12 0.16 -0.71
N ALA A 37 6.84 -0.01 0.39
CA ALA A 37 8.13 0.66 0.59
C ALA A 37 9.10 0.54 -0.61
N PRO A 38 9.37 -0.66 -1.19
CA PRO A 38 10.26 -0.77 -2.35
C PRO A 38 9.76 -0.03 -3.59
N GLN A 39 8.45 -0.08 -3.85
CA GLN A 39 7.82 0.55 -5.01
C GLN A 39 7.83 2.07 -4.87
N LEU A 40 7.47 2.59 -3.71
CA LEU A 40 7.51 4.03 -3.41
C LEU A 40 8.94 4.57 -3.45
N ALA A 41 9.93 3.80 -2.98
CA ALA A 41 11.34 4.16 -3.11
C ALA A 41 11.78 4.24 -4.59
N ALA A 42 11.34 3.30 -5.43
CA ALA A 42 11.64 3.34 -6.87
C ALA A 42 10.97 4.52 -7.58
N ILE A 43 9.73 4.86 -7.20
CA ILE A 43 9.03 6.06 -7.70
C ILE A 43 9.77 7.34 -7.28
N ALA A 44 10.15 7.45 -6.00
CA ALA A 44 10.86 8.61 -5.46
C ALA A 44 12.24 8.79 -6.10
N ALA A 45 12.98 7.70 -6.32
CA ALA A 45 14.27 7.72 -7.00
C ALA A 45 14.15 7.91 -8.53
N GLY A 46 12.94 7.78 -9.08
CA GLY A 46 12.70 7.84 -10.52
C GLY A 46 13.35 6.70 -11.31
N THR A 47 13.68 5.58 -10.65
CA THR A 47 14.40 4.44 -11.24
C THR A 47 13.48 3.45 -11.95
N ARG A 48 12.17 3.52 -11.68
CA ARG A 48 11.13 2.86 -12.48
C ARG A 48 10.08 3.89 -12.86
N THR A 49 9.94 4.13 -14.16
CA THR A 49 8.99 5.11 -14.71
C THR A 49 7.88 4.43 -15.50
N GLY A 50 6.70 5.03 -15.52
CA GLY A 50 5.57 4.58 -16.34
C GLY A 50 4.62 3.71 -15.53
N ASP A 51 4.61 2.41 -15.80
CA ASP A 51 3.58 1.51 -15.27
C ASP A 51 3.54 1.44 -13.75
N LEU A 52 4.69 1.59 -13.06
CA LEU A 52 4.74 1.49 -11.61
C LEU A 52 3.92 2.58 -10.91
N ASP A 53 3.95 3.82 -11.40
CA ASP A 53 3.14 4.92 -10.84
C ASP A 53 1.65 4.57 -10.93
N ARG A 54 1.19 4.10 -12.11
CA ARG A 54 -0.20 3.68 -12.35
C ARG A 54 -0.59 2.48 -11.49
N GLN A 55 0.25 1.44 -11.44
CA GLN A 55 0.00 0.21 -10.68
C GLN A 55 -0.14 0.51 -9.20
N VAL A 56 0.75 1.34 -8.66
CA VAL A 56 0.69 1.75 -7.26
C VAL A 56 -0.57 2.57 -7.00
N ASP A 57 -0.87 3.57 -7.82
CA ASP A 57 -2.07 4.39 -7.63
C ASP A 57 -3.36 3.56 -7.69
N ALA A 58 -3.46 2.62 -8.65
CA ALA A 58 -4.59 1.71 -8.79
C ALA A 58 -4.70 0.73 -7.60
N ALA A 59 -3.59 0.15 -7.15
CA ALA A 59 -3.58 -0.76 -6.01
C ALA A 59 -3.97 -0.06 -4.72
N VAL A 60 -3.53 1.18 -4.52
CA VAL A 60 -3.89 1.99 -3.36
C VAL A 60 -5.39 2.30 -3.37
N ALA A 61 -5.92 2.80 -4.48
CA ALA A 61 -7.35 3.07 -4.62
C ALA A 61 -8.19 1.80 -4.37
N GLY A 62 -7.82 0.69 -5.03
CA GLY A 62 -8.49 -0.60 -4.84
C GLY A 62 -8.44 -1.09 -3.40
N ALA A 63 -7.31 -0.91 -2.70
CA ALA A 63 -7.19 -1.34 -1.31
C ALA A 63 -8.12 -0.54 -0.37
N PHE A 64 -8.30 0.76 -0.63
CA PHE A 64 -9.28 1.57 0.09
C PHE A 64 -10.72 1.14 -0.19
N ASP A 65 -11.02 0.70 -1.41
CA ASP A 65 -12.35 0.23 -1.84
C ASP A 65 -12.71 -1.17 -1.31
N LEU A 66 -11.73 -1.96 -0.84
CA LEU A 66 -11.98 -3.29 -0.26
C LEU A 66 -12.55 -3.27 1.16
N VAL A 67 -12.23 -2.21 1.92
CA VAL A 67 -12.50 -2.10 3.35
C VAL A 67 -13.67 -1.18 3.77
N PRO A 68 -14.45 -0.50 2.88
CA PRO A 68 -15.66 0.20 3.30
C PRO A 68 -16.64 -0.77 3.98
N GLY A 69 -17.24 -0.33 5.07
CA GLY A 69 -18.22 -1.13 5.82
C GLY A 69 -17.62 -2.20 6.73
N TYR A 70 -16.30 -2.33 6.84
CA TYR A 70 -15.72 -3.19 7.87
C TYR A 70 -16.03 -2.62 9.27
N PRO A 71 -16.52 -3.42 10.24
CA PRO A 71 -17.16 -2.89 11.45
C PRO A 71 -16.24 -2.10 12.40
N THR A 72 -14.93 -2.30 12.33
CA THR A 72 -13.97 -1.72 13.27
C THR A 72 -12.71 -1.22 12.58
N GLY A 73 -12.03 -0.25 13.20
CA GLY A 73 -10.86 0.41 12.60
C GLY A 73 -11.24 1.55 11.66
N ASN A 74 -10.33 1.90 10.75
CA ASN A 74 -10.54 2.91 9.71
C ASN A 74 -9.97 2.39 8.39
N ALA A 75 -10.35 3.03 7.27
CA ALA A 75 -9.97 2.55 5.94
C ALA A 75 -8.46 2.50 5.73
N PHE A 76 -7.69 3.46 6.26
CA PHE A 76 -6.23 3.48 6.18
C PHE A 76 -5.60 2.27 6.89
N GLY A 77 -5.94 2.07 8.16
CA GLY A 77 -5.39 0.96 8.96
C GLY A 77 -5.84 -0.41 8.46
N ASN A 78 -7.09 -0.53 8.02
CA ASN A 78 -7.63 -1.80 7.52
C ASN A 78 -7.03 -2.16 6.16
N SER A 79 -6.96 -1.22 5.22
CA SER A 79 -6.33 -1.45 3.92
C SER A 79 -4.84 -1.76 4.07
N ALA A 80 -4.12 -1.02 4.92
CA ALA A 80 -2.71 -1.26 5.18
C ALA A 80 -2.46 -2.67 5.73
N LYS A 81 -3.20 -3.11 6.75
CA LYS A 81 -3.08 -4.47 7.30
C LYS A 81 -3.42 -5.56 6.28
N LEU A 82 -4.45 -5.31 5.48
CA LEU A 82 -4.91 -6.26 4.47
C LEU A 82 -3.84 -6.45 3.39
N MET A 83 -3.27 -5.35 2.89
CA MET A 83 -2.23 -5.41 1.87
C MET A 83 -0.88 -5.83 2.42
N ASP A 84 -0.55 -5.48 3.66
CA ASP A 84 0.66 -5.96 4.35
C ASP A 84 0.64 -7.50 4.48
N GLN A 85 -0.51 -8.11 4.78
CA GLN A 85 -0.68 -9.57 4.73
C GLN A 85 -0.35 -10.14 3.35
N VAL A 86 -0.80 -9.48 2.27
CA VAL A 86 -0.50 -9.91 0.90
C VAL A 86 1.01 -9.83 0.64
N MET A 87 1.66 -8.75 1.05
CA MET A 87 3.11 -8.58 0.87
C MET A 87 3.93 -9.51 1.76
N ALA A 88 3.41 -9.88 2.94
CA ALA A 88 4.03 -10.82 3.88
C ALA A 88 4.01 -12.25 3.35
N PHE A 89 2.92 -12.68 2.72
CA PHE A 89 2.67 -14.10 2.44
C PHE A 89 2.51 -14.42 0.95
N GLY A 90 2.47 -13.42 0.07
CA GLY A 90 2.28 -13.59 -1.37
C GLY A 90 0.94 -14.26 -1.70
N ASP A 91 0.95 -15.19 -2.66
CA ASP A 91 -0.21 -16.00 -3.07
C ASP A 91 -0.86 -16.83 -1.92
N GLY A 92 -0.14 -16.95 -0.81
CA GLY A 92 -0.53 -17.69 0.37
C GLY A 92 -1.26 -16.87 1.41
N ALA A 93 -1.46 -15.57 1.20
CA ALA A 93 -1.97 -14.64 2.21
C ALA A 93 -3.34 -15.04 2.79
N ALA A 94 -4.29 -15.49 1.96
CA ALA A 94 -5.60 -15.94 2.41
C ALA A 94 -5.58 -17.27 3.20
N ARG A 95 -4.47 -18.01 3.13
CA ARG A 95 -4.25 -19.26 3.88
C ARG A 95 -3.45 -19.05 5.16
N ALA A 96 -2.77 -17.90 5.29
CA ALA A 96 -2.01 -17.55 6.49
C ALA A 96 -2.95 -17.07 7.61
N PRO A 97 -2.56 -17.22 8.89
CA PRO A 97 -3.29 -16.62 10.01
C PRO A 97 -3.39 -15.09 9.87
N GLY A 98 -4.50 -14.50 10.32
CA GLY A 98 -4.74 -13.06 10.20
C GLY A 98 -5.14 -12.61 8.78
N PRO A 99 -5.01 -11.30 8.45
CA PRO A 99 -4.63 -10.22 9.36
C PRO A 99 -5.75 -9.96 10.38
N PHE A 100 -5.44 -9.27 11.48
CA PHE A 100 -6.41 -8.97 12.52
C PHE A 100 -6.81 -7.50 12.52
N SER A 101 -8.10 -7.26 12.67
CA SER A 101 -8.66 -5.93 12.82
C SER A 101 -8.26 -5.30 14.16
N ARG A 102 -8.63 -4.03 14.39
CA ARG A 102 -8.36 -3.33 15.67
C ARG A 102 -8.98 -4.04 16.88
N ASP A 103 -10.09 -4.75 16.69
CA ASP A 103 -10.77 -5.49 17.77
C ASP A 103 -10.20 -6.90 18.02
N GLY A 104 -9.12 -7.27 17.33
CA GLY A 104 -8.49 -8.59 17.45
C GLY A 104 -9.20 -9.71 16.69
N ARG A 105 -10.28 -9.44 15.94
CA ARG A 105 -10.92 -10.43 15.06
C ARG A 105 -10.17 -10.53 13.73
N PRO A 106 -10.05 -11.73 13.15
CA PRO A 106 -9.44 -11.88 11.83
C PRO A 106 -10.33 -11.24 10.77
N PHE A 107 -9.71 -10.69 9.72
CA PHE A 107 -10.44 -10.34 8.51
C PHE A 107 -11.00 -11.63 7.86
N PRO A 108 -12.20 -11.58 7.25
CA PRO A 108 -12.74 -12.69 6.49
C PRO A 108 -11.76 -13.15 5.41
N ARG A 109 -11.64 -14.46 5.21
CA ARG A 109 -10.73 -15.04 4.21
C ARG A 109 -11.01 -14.48 2.81
N GLU A 110 -12.28 -14.29 2.49
CA GLU A 110 -12.76 -13.78 1.20
C GLU A 110 -12.28 -12.33 0.98
N LEU A 111 -12.20 -11.53 2.04
CA LEU A 111 -11.65 -10.18 1.96
C LEU A 111 -10.15 -10.20 1.71
N VAL A 112 -9.41 -11.11 2.36
CA VAL A 112 -7.97 -11.30 2.09
C VAL A 112 -7.73 -11.80 0.67
N GLN A 113 -8.57 -12.72 0.18
CA GLN A 113 -8.47 -13.22 -1.20
C GLN A 113 -8.67 -12.09 -2.22
N ARG A 114 -9.65 -11.22 -2.02
CA ARG A 114 -9.84 -10.05 -2.91
C ARG A 114 -8.62 -9.11 -2.93
N ALA A 115 -7.91 -9.00 -1.82
CA ALA A 115 -6.66 -8.22 -1.77
C ALA A 115 -5.51 -8.91 -2.52
N VAL A 116 -5.44 -10.25 -2.48
CA VAL A 116 -4.50 -11.02 -3.32
C VAL A 116 -4.82 -10.80 -4.79
N ASP A 117 -6.09 -10.89 -5.17
CA ASP A 117 -6.54 -10.73 -6.55
C ASP A 117 -6.25 -9.30 -7.06
N LEU A 118 -6.46 -8.28 -6.22
CA LEU A 118 -6.10 -6.89 -6.50
C LEU A 118 -4.58 -6.74 -6.75
N ALA A 119 -3.76 -7.28 -5.86
CA ALA A 119 -2.30 -7.21 -6.02
C ALA A 119 -1.84 -7.94 -7.29
N ALA A 120 -2.49 -9.05 -7.66
CA ALA A 120 -2.20 -9.77 -8.89
C ALA A 120 -2.58 -8.95 -10.13
N ALA A 121 -3.76 -8.34 -10.13
CA ALA A 121 -4.26 -7.52 -11.23
C ALA A 121 -3.34 -6.31 -11.51
N GLU A 122 -2.79 -5.70 -10.46
CA GLU A 122 -1.85 -4.58 -10.61
C GLU A 122 -0.38 -5.01 -10.76
N GLY A 123 -0.10 -6.31 -10.87
CA GLY A 123 1.27 -6.83 -11.06
C GLY A 123 2.20 -6.60 -9.87
N LEU A 124 1.62 -6.45 -8.66
CA LEU A 124 2.33 -6.25 -7.40
C LEU A 124 2.43 -7.53 -6.56
N LEU A 125 1.69 -8.58 -6.92
CA LEU A 125 1.72 -9.85 -6.20
C LEU A 125 3.05 -10.60 -6.44
N THR A 126 3.67 -11.04 -5.36
CA THR A 126 4.82 -11.96 -5.39
C THR A 126 4.39 -13.38 -5.07
N ALA A 127 5.07 -14.37 -5.65
CA ALA A 127 4.83 -15.79 -5.32
C ALA A 127 5.18 -16.10 -3.86
N LYS A 128 6.21 -15.45 -3.31
CA LYS A 128 6.59 -15.50 -1.91
C LYS A 128 6.65 -14.08 -1.36
N GLY A 129 5.96 -13.85 -0.25
CA GLY A 129 6.07 -12.60 0.50
C GLY A 129 7.25 -12.61 1.46
N TYR A 130 7.51 -11.46 2.10
CA TYR A 130 8.71 -11.25 2.92
C TYR A 130 8.80 -12.12 4.19
N MET A 131 7.70 -12.77 4.61
CA MET A 131 7.72 -13.73 5.74
C MET A 131 8.05 -15.17 5.30
N LYS A 132 8.12 -15.43 3.99
CA LYS A 132 8.44 -16.75 3.40
C LYS A 132 9.67 -16.72 2.47
N SER A 133 10.33 -15.56 2.37
CA SER A 133 11.57 -15.34 1.63
C SER A 133 12.80 -15.78 2.39
#